data_AF-A0A9P7C1U3-F1
#
_entry.id   AF-A0A9P7C1U3-F1
#
_cell.length_a   1.000
_cell.length_b   1.000
_cell.length_c   1.000
_cell.angle_alpha   90.00
_cell.angle_beta   90.00
_cell.angle_gamma   90.00
#
_symmetry.space_group_name_H-M   'P 1'
#
loop_
_entity.id
_entity.type
_entity.pdbx_description
1 polymer ?
#
loop_
_entity_poly.entity_id
_entity_poly.type
_entity_poly.pdbx_seq_one_letter_code
_entity_poly.pdbx_strand_id
1 'polypeptide(L)'
;MDEVIYEEFKGTGNSEVHLSRRIAEKRVFPAIDINRSGTRREDLLIEPELLQKIWILRKLLHPMDEMAAMEFLLDKMKNTKSNDEFFGSMKR
;
A
#
# COMPACT_ATOMS: atom_id res chain seq x y z
N MET A 1 20.21 17.20 2.95
CA MET A 1 20.56 17.09 1.52
C MET A 1 19.66 16.05 0.86
N ASP A 2 19.62 14.83 1.37
CA ASP A 2 18.78 13.74 0.83
C ASP A 2 17.28 14.03 0.88
N GLU A 3 16.78 14.66 1.95
CA GLU A 3 15.37 15.06 2.06
C GLU A 3 14.96 16.09 1.00
N VAL A 4 15.83 17.05 0.71
CA VAL A 4 15.59 18.07 -0.32
C VAL A 4 15.54 17.43 -1.70
N ILE A 5 16.51 16.55 -1.99
CA ILE A 5 16.56 15.81 -3.25
C ILE A 5 15.31 14.93 -3.41
N TYR A 6 14.87 14.27 -2.34
CA TYR A 6 13.65 13.46 -2.36
C TYR A 6 12.42 14.31 -2.71
N GLU A 7 12.20 15.46 -2.08
CA GLU A 7 11.04 16.32 -2.37
C GLU A 7 11.07 16.90 -3.80
N GLU A 8 12.24 17.23 -4.34
CA GLU A 8 12.40 17.68 -5.73
C GLU A 8 12.03 16.57 -6.73
N PHE A 9 12.53 15.35 -6.53
CA PHE A 9 12.18 14.21 -7.39
C PHE A 9 10.72 13.78 -7.24
N LYS A 10 10.17 13.89 -6.03
CA LYS A 10 8.76 13.64 -5.74
C LYS A 10 7.84 14.60 -6.49
N GLY A 11 8.23 15.86 -6.60
CA GLY A 11 7.52 16.87 -7.40
C GLY A 11 7.46 16.52 -8.89
N THR A 12 8.49 15.82 -9.37
CA THR A 12 8.68 15.46 -10.78
C THR A 12 8.03 14.12 -11.15
N GLY A 13 8.06 13.14 -10.25
CA GLY A 13 7.48 11.81 -10.44
C GLY A 13 5.96 11.74 -10.26
N ASN A 14 5.39 10.58 -10.58
CA ASN A 14 3.95 10.30 -10.42
C ASN A 14 3.65 9.03 -9.62
N SER A 15 4.65 8.28 -9.19
CA SER A 15 4.51 7.06 -8.39
C SER A 15 5.61 6.99 -7.34
N GLU A 16 5.24 6.61 -6.12
CA GLU A 16 6.13 6.50 -4.97
C GLU A 16 5.85 5.20 -4.22
N VAL A 17 6.93 4.50 -3.86
CA VAL A 17 6.88 3.31 -3.00
C VAL A 17 7.83 3.54 -1.82
N HIS A 18 7.25 3.79 -0.66
CA HIS A 18 7.98 4.03 0.58
C HIS A 18 8.26 2.70 1.28
N LEU A 19 9.49 2.53 1.78
CA LEU A 19 9.88 1.38 2.57
C LEU A 19 10.17 1.80 4.01
N SER A 20 9.60 1.09 4.98
CA SER A 20 9.85 1.35 6.40
C SER A 20 10.98 0.49 6.94
N ARG A 21 11.97 1.16 7.56
CA ARG A 21 13.04 0.51 8.31
C ARG A 21 12.50 -0.30 9.49
N ARG A 22 11.45 0.19 10.19
CA ARG A 22 10.88 -0.48 11.37
C ARG A 22 10.26 -1.83 10.99
N ILE A 23 9.60 -1.91 9.84
CA ILE A 23 9.04 -3.16 9.31
C ILE A 23 10.18 -4.13 8.93
N ALA A 24 11.21 -3.62 8.24
CA ALA A 24 12.37 -4.42 7.84
C ALA A 24 13.18 -4.97 9.03
N GLU A 25 13.37 -4.19 10.10
CA GLU A 25 14.06 -4.61 11.33
C GLU A 25 13.34 -5.79 12.03
N LYS A 26 12.01 -5.86 11.93
CA LYS A 26 11.21 -7.02 12.38
C LYS A 26 11.18 -8.19 11.40
N ARG A 27 11.89 -8.10 10.26
CA ARG A 27 11.92 -9.11 9.19
C ARG A 27 10.55 -9.41 8.58
N VAL A 28 9.65 -8.43 8.58
CA VAL A 28 8.39 -8.51 7.86
C VAL A 28 8.61 -8.01 6.43
N PHE A 29 8.34 -8.86 5.44
CA PHE A 29 8.53 -8.52 4.03
C PHE A 29 7.26 -8.80 3.21
N PRO A 30 6.91 -7.90 2.27
CA PRO A 30 7.63 -6.68 1.87
C PRO A 30 7.49 -5.53 2.90
N ALA A 31 8.56 -4.75 3.10
CA ALA A 31 8.61 -3.69 4.12
C ALA A 31 8.01 -2.35 3.64
N ILE A 32 6.84 -2.39 2.99
CA ILE A 32 6.22 -1.23 2.35
C ILE A 32 5.42 -0.40 3.37
N ASP A 33 5.58 0.92 3.34
CA ASP A 33 4.63 1.82 3.98
C ASP A 33 3.47 2.10 3.01
N ILE A 34 2.34 1.44 3.25
CA ILE A 34 1.16 1.49 2.39
C ILE A 34 0.53 2.89 2.40
N ASN A 35 0.54 3.57 3.55
CA ASN A 35 -0.14 4.84 3.73
C ASN A 35 0.61 5.97 3.00
N ARG A 36 1.94 5.92 2.97
CA ARG A 36 2.78 6.89 2.24
C ARG A 36 2.94 6.59 0.76
N SER A 37 2.78 5.33 0.34
CA SER A 37 2.92 4.91 -1.05
C SER A 37 1.68 5.23 -1.87
N GLY A 38 1.85 5.61 -3.14
CA GLY A 38 0.74 5.93 -4.03
C GLY A 38 1.16 6.30 -5.45
N THR A 39 0.18 6.33 -6.34
CA THR A 39 0.35 6.71 -7.75
C THR A 39 -0.69 7.78 -8.11
N ARG A 40 -0.25 8.88 -8.72
CA ARG A 40 -1.15 9.91 -9.24
C ARG A 40 -1.88 9.36 -10.47
N ARG A 41 -3.16 9.73 -10.61
CA ARG A 41 -4.02 9.29 -11.72
C ARG A 41 -4.16 7.75 -11.82
N GLU A 42 -4.23 7.07 -10.67
CA GLU A 42 -4.46 5.62 -10.62
C GLU A 42 -5.81 5.19 -11.24
N ASP A 43 -6.75 6.12 -11.39
CA ASP A 43 -8.01 5.95 -12.13
C ASP A 43 -7.83 5.55 -13.60
N LEU A 44 -6.69 5.88 -14.20
CA LEU A 44 -6.37 5.51 -15.58
C LEU A 44 -5.73 4.12 -15.71
N LEU A 45 -5.34 3.52 -14.59
CA LEU A 45 -4.60 2.25 -14.55
C LEU A 45 -5.43 1.10 -13.99
N ILE A 46 -6.46 1.42 -13.21
CA ILE A 46 -7.22 0.46 -12.42
C ILE A 46 -8.69 0.60 -12.77
N GLU A 47 -9.33 -0.51 -13.09
CA GLU A 47 -10.77 -0.55 -13.34
C GLU A 47 -11.56 0.03 -12.16
N PRO A 48 -12.63 0.83 -12.39
CA PRO A 48 -13.33 1.56 -11.35
C PRO A 48 -13.79 0.70 -10.17
N GLU A 49 -14.24 -0.52 -10.46
CA GLU A 49 -14.71 -1.48 -9.44
C GLU A 49 -13.58 -1.94 -8.51
N LEU A 50 -12.38 -2.18 -9.07
CA LEU A 50 -11.21 -2.57 -8.28
C LEU A 50 -10.67 -1.38 -7.50
N LEU A 51 -10.65 -0.19 -8.10
CA LEU A 51 -10.21 1.04 -7.46
C LEU A 51 -11.03 1.34 -6.20
N GLN A 52 -12.36 1.15 -6.25
CA GLN A 52 -13.22 1.31 -5.08
C GLN A 52 -12.85 0.35 -3.95
N LYS A 53 -12.50 -0.91 -4.26
CA LYS A 53 -12.05 -1.88 -3.24
C LYS A 53 -10.71 -1.49 -2.63
N ILE A 54 -9.76 -1.02 -3.44
CA ILE A 54 -8.47 -0.51 -2.97
C ILE A 54 -8.68 0.68 -2.03
N TRP A 55 -9.61 1.57 -2.35
CA TRP A 55 -9.96 2.71 -1.49
C TRP A 55 -10.54 2.27 -0.13
N ILE A 56 -11.43 1.28 -0.13
CA ILE A 56 -11.96 0.71 1.12
C ILE A 56 -10.84 0.11 1.95
N LEU A 57 -9.95 -0.67 1.32
CA LEU A 57 -8.77 -1.24 1.98
C LEU A 57 -7.88 -0.14 2.57
N ARG A 58 -7.58 0.92 1.81
CA ARG A 58 -6.78 2.05 2.30
C ARG A 58 -7.42 2.74 3.51
N LYS A 59 -8.75 2.96 3.49
CA LYS A 59 -9.46 3.53 4.65
C LYS A 59 -9.38 2.65 5.89
N LEU A 60 -9.40 1.32 5.71
CA LEU A 60 -9.24 0.37 6.81
C LEU A 60 -7.82 0.39 7.40
N LEU A 61 -6.80 0.54 6.55
CA LEU A 61 -5.39 0.54 6.96
C LEU A 61 -4.91 1.90 7.52
N HIS A 62 -5.50 3.01 7.09
CA HIS A 62 -5.10 4.36 7.50
C HIS A 62 -5.02 4.61 9.02
N PRO A 63 -5.95 4.12 9.87
CA PRO A 63 -5.85 4.32 11.32
C PRO A 63 -4.79 3.42 11.99
N MET A 64 -4.26 2.41 11.29
CA MET A 64 -3.22 1.53 11.80
C MET A 64 -1.84 2.17 11.64
N ASP A 65 -0.92 1.85 12.53
CA ASP A 65 0.49 2.16 12.27
C ASP A 65 1.02 1.31 11.09
N GLU A 66 2.14 1.75 10.49
CA GLU A 66 2.75 1.13 9.31
C GLU A 66 3.04 -0.38 9.48
N MET A 67 3.34 -0.81 10.70
CA MET A 67 3.70 -2.20 11.00
C MET A 67 2.45 -3.06 11.14
N ALA A 68 1.49 -2.60 11.92
CA ALA A 68 0.19 -3.25 12.08
C ALA A 68 -0.56 -3.35 10.74
N ALA A 69 -0.50 -2.30 9.92
CA ALA A 69 -1.09 -2.29 8.59
C ALA A 69 -0.49 -3.38 7.69
N MET A 70 0.84 -3.52 7.68
CA MET A 70 1.51 -4.53 6.86
C MET A 70 1.26 -5.95 7.34
N GLU A 71 1.31 -6.19 8.65
CA GLU A 71 1.01 -7.50 9.23
C GLU A 71 -0.45 -7.90 8.97
N PHE A 72 -1.40 -6.98 9.13
CA PHE A 72 -2.80 -7.20 8.80
C PHE A 72 -2.99 -7.55 7.32
N LEU A 73 -2.38 -6.79 6.41
CA LEU A 73 -2.49 -7.05 4.98
C LEU A 73 -1.92 -8.43 4.63
N LEU A 74 -0.73 -8.76 5.14
CA LEU A 74 -0.11 -10.06 4.92
C LEU A 74 -0.92 -11.22 5.47
N ASP A 75 -1.51 -11.07 6.66
CA ASP A 75 -2.41 -12.08 7.24
C ASP A 75 -3.58 -12.39 6.30
N LYS A 76 -4.21 -11.36 5.71
CA LYS A 76 -5.32 -11.56 4.78
C LYS A 76 -4.87 -12.14 3.44
N MET A 77 -3.79 -11.60 2.86
CA MET A 77 -3.30 -12.05 1.56
C MET A 77 -2.79 -13.50 1.58
N LYS A 78 -2.21 -13.97 2.69
CA LYS A 78 -1.73 -15.36 2.85
C LYS A 78 -2.83 -16.41 2.67
N ASN A 79 -4.09 -16.05 2.88
CA ASN A 79 -5.23 -16.97 2.73
C ASN A 79 -5.70 -17.11 1.27
N THR A 80 -5.09 -16.39 0.33
CA THR A 80 -5.50 -16.32 -1.08
C THR A 80 -4.31 -16.48 -2.00
N LYS A 81 -4.53 -17.01 -3.21
CA LYS A 81 -3.46 -17.19 -4.19
C LYS A 81 -3.34 -16.02 -5.18
N SER A 82 -4.41 -15.25 -5.34
CA SER A 82 -4.44 -14.09 -6.24
C SER A 82 -5.08 -12.87 -5.57
N ASN A 83 -4.76 -11.68 -6.08
CA ASN A 83 -5.41 -10.45 -5.63
C ASN A 83 -6.91 -10.46 -5.93
N ASP A 84 -7.36 -11.13 -7.00
CA ASP A 84 -8.78 -11.26 -7.33
C ASP A 84 -9.53 -12.06 -6.25
N GLU A 85 -8.95 -13.16 -5.77
CA GLU A 85 -9.49 -13.93 -4.65
C GLU A 85 -9.52 -13.08 -3.36
N PHE A 86 -8.44 -12.36 -3.07
CA PHE A 86 -8.35 -11.45 -1.91
C PHE A 86 -9.46 -10.39 -1.93
N PHE A 87 -9.58 -9.64 -3.02
CA PHE A 87 -10.61 -8.62 -3.20
C PHE A 87 -12.03 -9.21 -3.39
N GLY A 88 -12.14 -10.49 -3.70
CA GLY A 88 -13.39 -11.25 -3.66
C GLY A 88 -13.81 -11.57 -2.23
N SER A 89 -12.87 -11.95 -1.37
CA SER A 89 -13.12 -12.30 0.04
C SER A 89 -13.52 -11.13 0.91
N MET A 90 -13.12 -9.90 0.56
CA MET A 90 -13.54 -8.66 1.23
C MET A 90 -15.02 -8.29 1.02
N LYS A 91 -15.76 -9.00 0.15
CA LYS A 91 -17.19 -8.78 -0.11
C LYS A 91 -18.13 -9.43 0.93
N ARG A 92 -17.62 -9.89 2.08
CA ARG A 92 -18.42 -10.51 3.14
C ARG A 92 -18.37 -9.71 4.44
#